data_AF-A0A2D8L6F0-F1
#
_entry.id   AF-A0A2D8L6F0-F1
#
_cell.length_a   1.000
_cell.length_b   1.000
_cell.length_c   1.000
_cell.angle_alpha   90.00
_cell.angle_beta   90.00
_cell.angle_gamma   90.00
#
_symmetry.space_group_name_H-M   'P 1'
#
loop_
_entity.id
_entity.type
_entity.pdbx_description
1 polymer ?
#
loop_
_entity_poly.entity_id
_entity_poly.type
_entity_poly.pdbx_seq_one_letter_code
_entity_poly.pdbx_strand_id
1 'polypeptide(L)'
;MSNIIHGHFPQSVDTSIGNPAALLRSVAQHRCPRDDVYWLKENAELLGMLACTGVSVPGDALSPYVSFYETAPAFIDFFPQYYRFILSICLDLEDLGMGGDHGSALCARVVAGGASFAELSDLQRAEAGRLLARRGVARQDADLRRRLRDFAGAREGFAVPNRKAAYELTHIVFYLSDYGRRDPCLCPETIVNLDDLGLVALLDQDHDLLAEVCLALRFAGAEPDPFWEIEVAGAHRAMLSLPLQEPAGTDDYHVWLTTGWLLRHKGMRAFENARTGGLLAIRALRQPPSILRQMSHRLYKQGEARRANWSAMKDELIPVLKPDSHDLLTKAERSSPRFAEFFARFARIPRAA
;
A
#
# COMPACT_ATOMS: atom_id res chain seq x y z
N MET A 1 -37.60 -28.14 -4.47
CA MET A 1 -36.87 -27.42 -3.42
C MET A 1 -35.39 -27.78 -3.52
N SER A 2 -34.58 -26.85 -4.00
CA SER A 2 -33.15 -26.74 -3.66
C SER A 2 -32.78 -25.28 -3.93
N ASN A 3 -33.12 -24.42 -2.97
CA ASN A 3 -32.77 -23.01 -2.97
C ASN A 3 -31.36 -22.87 -2.38
N ILE A 4 -30.34 -23.09 -3.22
CA ILE A 4 -28.97 -22.75 -2.86
C ILE A 4 -28.45 -21.79 -3.92
N ILE A 5 -28.29 -20.53 -3.52
CA ILE A 5 -27.48 -19.55 -4.24
C ILE A 5 -26.03 -19.97 -4.02
N HIS A 6 -25.37 -20.45 -5.06
CA HIS A 6 -23.92 -20.65 -5.02
C HIS A 6 -23.24 -19.28 -5.13
N GLY A 7 -22.48 -18.90 -4.11
CA GLY A 7 -21.63 -17.72 -4.16
C GLY A 7 -20.68 -17.83 -5.36
N HIS A 8 -20.73 -16.84 -6.25
CA HIS A 8 -19.82 -16.74 -7.38
C HIS A 8 -18.48 -16.24 -6.84
N PHE A 9 -17.60 -17.17 -6.43
CA PHE A 9 -16.21 -16.83 -6.16
C PHE A 9 -15.48 -16.74 -7.50
N PRO A 10 -14.69 -15.68 -7.75
CA PRO A 10 -13.95 -15.54 -8.99
C PRO A 10 -13.08 -16.79 -9.24
N GLN A 11 -13.18 -17.33 -10.45
CA GLN A 11 -12.38 -18.46 -10.91
C GLN A 11 -10.90 -18.13 -10.79
N SER A 12 -10.09 -19.14 -10.43
CA SER A 12 -8.64 -19.06 -10.30
C SER A 12 -7.99 -18.50 -11.55
N VAL A 13 -7.55 -17.24 -11.47
CA VAL A 13 -6.73 -16.56 -12.46
C VAL A 13 -5.29 -17.09 -12.35
N ASP A 14 -4.52 -17.09 -13.44
CA ASP A 14 -3.09 -17.44 -13.41
C ASP A 14 -2.34 -16.55 -12.40
N THR A 15 -2.02 -17.13 -11.24
CA THR A 15 -1.34 -16.45 -10.14
C THR A 15 0.18 -16.64 -10.19
N SER A 16 0.75 -17.08 -11.31
CA SER A 16 2.20 -17.24 -11.41
C SER A 16 2.92 -15.88 -11.47
N ILE A 17 3.83 -15.65 -10.51
CA ILE A 17 4.94 -14.72 -10.72
C ILE A 17 5.89 -15.42 -11.69
N GLY A 18 6.45 -14.71 -12.67
CA GLY A 18 7.30 -15.34 -13.70
C GLY A 18 8.44 -16.22 -13.13
N ASN A 19 8.96 -15.86 -11.94
CA ASN A 19 9.76 -16.73 -11.08
C ASN A 19 9.78 -16.21 -9.62
N PRO A 20 8.85 -16.62 -8.73
CA PRO A 20 8.81 -16.14 -7.35
C PRO A 20 10.07 -16.52 -6.57
N ALA A 21 10.68 -17.68 -6.85
CA ALA A 21 11.89 -18.13 -6.17
C ALA A 21 13.10 -17.23 -6.45
N ALA A 22 13.23 -16.77 -7.69
CA ALA A 22 14.34 -15.91 -8.08
C ALA A 22 14.16 -14.47 -7.54
N LEU A 23 12.92 -13.98 -7.45
CA LEU A 23 12.60 -12.73 -6.77
C LEU A 23 12.91 -12.79 -5.27
N LEU A 24 12.41 -13.82 -4.58
CA LEU A 24 12.65 -14.03 -3.15
C LEU A 24 14.15 -14.11 -2.85
N ARG A 25 14.90 -14.89 -3.65
CA ARG A 25 16.36 -14.99 -3.51
C ARG A 25 17.05 -13.64 -3.69
N SER A 26 16.63 -12.87 -4.70
CA SER A 26 17.17 -11.54 -4.98
C SER A 26 16.98 -10.59 -3.79
N VAL A 27 15.76 -10.47 -3.27
CA VAL A 27 15.47 -9.55 -2.16
C VAL A 27 16.15 -10.03 -0.87
N ALA A 28 16.08 -11.33 -0.56
CA ALA A 28 16.61 -11.89 0.67
C ALA A 28 18.15 -11.89 0.76
N GLN A 29 18.86 -12.00 -0.37
CA GLN A 29 20.31 -12.22 -0.39
C GLN A 29 21.11 -11.07 -1.00
N HIS A 30 20.49 -10.20 -1.81
CA HIS A 30 21.25 -9.26 -2.62
C HIS A 30 20.80 -7.81 -2.57
N ARG A 31 19.56 -7.48 -2.16
CA ARG A 31 19.12 -6.07 -2.14
C ARG A 31 19.69 -5.29 -0.95
N CYS A 32 19.45 -5.77 0.26
CA CYS A 32 19.90 -5.14 1.49
C CYS A 32 20.75 -6.11 2.33
N PRO A 33 21.75 -5.62 3.08
CA PRO A 33 22.43 -6.42 4.10
C PRO A 33 21.43 -6.92 5.16
N ARG A 34 21.63 -8.14 5.67
CA ARG A 34 20.68 -8.78 6.62
C ARG A 34 20.58 -8.09 7.97
N ASP A 35 21.61 -7.36 8.36
CA ASP A 35 21.70 -6.58 9.59
C ASP A 35 21.12 -5.15 9.44
N ASP A 36 20.63 -4.81 8.24
CA ASP A 36 19.96 -3.54 7.97
C ASP A 36 18.44 -3.63 8.23
N VAL A 37 17.86 -2.59 8.82
CA VAL A 37 16.41 -2.45 9.01
C VAL A 37 15.66 -2.44 7.67
N TYR A 38 16.29 -1.97 6.58
CA TYR A 38 15.69 -2.04 5.25
C TYR A 38 15.49 -3.47 4.77
N TRP A 39 16.36 -4.41 5.16
CA TRP A 39 16.14 -5.83 4.88
C TRP A 39 14.88 -6.34 5.57
N LEU A 40 14.68 -6.01 6.84
CA LEU A 40 13.47 -6.40 7.58
C LEU A 40 12.21 -5.83 6.92
N LYS A 41 12.25 -4.54 6.54
CA LYS A 41 11.12 -3.87 5.91
C LYS A 41 10.77 -4.48 4.55
N GLU A 42 11.72 -4.52 3.61
CA GLU A 42 11.47 -4.98 2.25
C GLU A 42 11.02 -6.45 2.21
N ASN A 43 11.63 -7.30 3.04
CA ASN A 43 11.25 -8.72 3.09
C ASN A 43 9.89 -8.93 3.76
N ALA A 44 9.54 -8.15 4.80
CA ALA A 44 8.20 -8.20 5.39
C ALA A 44 7.12 -7.80 4.37
N GLU A 45 7.35 -6.72 3.61
CA GLU A 45 6.41 -6.24 2.59
C GLU A 45 6.26 -7.25 1.44
N LEU A 46 7.37 -7.79 0.92
CA LEU A 46 7.35 -8.78 -0.15
C LEU A 46 6.62 -10.07 0.27
N LEU A 47 6.99 -10.64 1.43
CA LEU A 47 6.39 -11.88 1.91
C LEU A 47 4.91 -11.67 2.25
N GLY A 48 4.56 -10.54 2.88
CA GLY A 48 3.17 -10.18 3.15
C GLY A 48 2.34 -10.06 1.87
N MET A 49 2.88 -9.44 0.82
CA MET A 49 2.24 -9.36 -0.51
C MET A 49 2.00 -10.75 -1.11
N LEU A 50 2.98 -11.64 -1.05
CA LEU A 50 2.82 -13.02 -1.55
C LEU A 50 1.77 -13.79 -0.75
N ALA A 51 1.80 -13.67 0.58
CA ALA A 51 0.89 -14.35 1.49
C ALA A 51 -0.56 -13.86 1.35
N CYS A 52 -0.79 -12.59 1.00
CA CYS A 52 -2.13 -12.04 0.81
C CYS A 52 -2.68 -12.24 -0.60
N THR A 53 -1.82 -12.41 -1.62
CA THR A 53 -2.25 -12.67 -3.01
C THR A 53 -2.51 -14.15 -3.31
N GLY A 54 -2.19 -15.06 -2.37
CA GLY A 54 -2.40 -16.49 -2.54
C GLY A 54 -1.55 -17.11 -3.65
N VAL A 55 -0.45 -16.45 -4.03
CA VAL A 55 0.52 -16.97 -5.00
C VAL A 55 1.12 -18.26 -4.46
N SER A 56 1.12 -19.31 -5.28
CA SER A 56 1.82 -20.55 -4.94
C SER A 56 3.33 -20.33 -5.02
N VAL A 57 4.01 -20.48 -3.89
CA VAL A 57 5.47 -20.38 -3.79
C VAL A 57 6.06 -21.79 -3.69
N PRO A 58 7.00 -22.19 -4.57
CA PRO A 58 7.69 -23.47 -4.44
C PRO A 58 8.39 -23.62 -3.08
N GLY A 59 8.36 -24.80 -2.47
CA GLY A 59 8.88 -24.98 -1.11
C GLY A 59 10.37 -24.61 -0.95
N ASP A 60 11.18 -24.82 -1.98
CA ASP A 60 12.60 -24.47 -2.01
C ASP A 60 12.86 -22.97 -2.22
N ALA A 61 11.86 -22.21 -2.68
CA ALA A 61 11.94 -20.76 -2.87
C ALA A 61 12.12 -19.99 -1.56
N LEU A 62 11.68 -20.57 -0.44
CA LEU A 62 11.79 -19.97 0.90
C LEU A 62 13.14 -20.29 1.57
N SER A 63 13.98 -21.15 0.97
CA SER A 63 15.30 -21.52 1.51
C SER A 63 16.20 -20.34 1.91
N PRO A 64 16.19 -19.16 1.24
CA PRO A 64 17.01 -18.02 1.68
C PRO A 64 16.70 -17.52 3.09
N TYR A 65 15.49 -17.78 3.60
CA TYR A 65 14.99 -17.29 4.88
C TYR A 65 15.18 -18.24 6.05
N VAL A 66 15.58 -19.51 5.82
CA VAL A 66 15.68 -20.55 6.86
C VAL A 66 16.53 -20.07 8.05
N SER A 67 17.74 -19.57 7.77
CA SER A 67 18.64 -19.07 8.82
C SER A 67 18.06 -17.88 9.59
N PHE A 68 17.27 -17.00 8.95
CA PHE A 68 16.57 -15.93 9.66
C PHE A 68 15.44 -16.49 10.53
N TYR A 69 14.63 -17.40 10.00
CA TYR A 69 13.52 -18.03 10.71
C TYR A 69 14.00 -18.73 12.00
N GLU A 70 15.09 -19.50 11.92
CA GLU A 70 15.69 -20.19 13.07
C GLU A 70 16.25 -19.22 14.12
N THR A 71 16.78 -18.07 13.71
CA THR A 71 17.40 -17.08 14.60
C THR A 71 16.46 -15.95 15.03
N ALA A 72 15.24 -15.89 14.47
CA ALA A 72 14.22 -14.89 14.77
C ALA A 72 13.95 -14.71 16.28
N PRO A 73 13.94 -15.78 17.12
CA PRO A 73 13.95 -15.65 18.56
C PRO A 73 15.01 -14.69 19.11
N ALA A 74 16.28 -14.89 18.76
CA ALA A 74 17.37 -14.06 19.25
C ALA A 74 17.30 -12.63 18.69
N PHE A 75 16.83 -12.48 17.44
CA PHE A 75 16.60 -11.18 16.83
C PHE A 75 15.54 -10.36 17.57
N ILE A 76 14.41 -10.95 17.96
CA ILE A 76 13.37 -10.24 18.72
C ILE A 76 13.90 -9.81 20.10
N ASP A 77 14.68 -10.67 20.76
CA ASP A 77 15.21 -10.38 22.09
C ASP A 77 16.25 -9.24 22.04
N PHE A 78 17.07 -9.17 20.98
CA PHE A 78 18.09 -8.15 20.81
C PHE A 78 17.56 -6.84 20.19
N PHE A 79 16.61 -6.92 19.26
CA PHE A 79 16.01 -5.79 18.55
C PHE A 79 14.49 -5.70 18.77
N PRO A 80 14.03 -5.51 20.03
CA PRO A 80 12.60 -5.52 20.35
C PRO A 80 11.81 -4.43 19.62
N GLN A 81 12.44 -3.33 19.22
CA GLN A 81 11.80 -2.26 18.44
C GLN A 81 11.35 -2.69 17.03
N TYR A 82 11.92 -3.77 16.47
CA TYR A 82 11.60 -4.28 15.14
C TYR A 82 10.74 -5.55 15.16
N TYR A 83 10.17 -5.90 16.31
CA TYR A 83 9.43 -7.15 16.48
C TYR A 83 8.30 -7.35 15.46
N ARG A 84 7.62 -6.28 15.01
CA ARG A 84 6.56 -6.40 14.00
C ARG A 84 7.06 -6.91 12.67
N PHE A 85 8.20 -6.42 12.19
CA PHE A 85 8.78 -6.92 10.94
C PHE A 85 9.22 -8.37 11.09
N ILE A 86 9.92 -8.69 12.19
CA ILE A 86 10.38 -10.06 12.46
C ILE A 86 9.19 -11.02 12.55
N LEU A 87 8.15 -10.62 13.29
CA LEU A 87 6.93 -11.39 13.43
C LEU A 87 6.20 -11.54 12.10
N SER A 88 6.06 -10.47 11.31
CA SER A 88 5.44 -10.55 9.98
C SER A 88 6.17 -11.54 9.10
N ILE A 89 7.51 -11.44 8.99
CA ILE A 89 8.32 -12.35 8.19
C ILE A 89 8.09 -13.80 8.63
N CYS A 90 8.21 -14.13 9.92
CA CYS A 90 8.02 -15.50 10.41
C CYS A 90 6.62 -16.04 10.12
N LEU A 91 5.59 -15.23 10.37
CA LEU A 91 4.20 -15.64 10.13
C LEU A 91 3.92 -15.80 8.63
N ASP A 92 4.45 -14.92 7.78
CA ASP A 92 4.27 -14.96 6.33
C ASP A 92 5.02 -16.16 5.72
N LEU A 93 6.21 -16.49 6.21
CA LEU A 93 6.94 -17.71 5.80
C LEU A 93 6.14 -18.99 6.11
N GLU A 94 5.56 -19.07 7.31
CA GLU A 94 4.69 -20.20 7.71
C GLU A 94 3.44 -20.28 6.83
N ASP A 95 2.77 -19.15 6.61
CA ASP A 95 1.55 -19.07 5.79
C ASP A 95 1.85 -19.34 4.29
N LEU A 96 3.08 -19.12 3.84
CA LEU A 96 3.57 -19.47 2.50
C LEU A 96 4.04 -20.94 2.38
N GLY A 97 4.03 -21.70 3.47
CA GLY A 97 4.29 -23.14 3.45
C GLY A 97 5.68 -23.58 3.92
N MET A 98 6.47 -22.71 4.57
CA MET A 98 7.75 -23.12 5.19
C MET A 98 7.57 -24.20 6.28
N GLY A 99 6.40 -24.26 6.90
CA GLY A 99 6.13 -25.11 8.06
C GLY A 99 6.77 -24.57 9.35
N GLY A 100 6.60 -25.32 10.45
CA GLY A 100 7.08 -24.93 11.78
C GLY A 100 6.05 -24.18 12.63
N ASP A 101 6.46 -23.80 13.84
CA ASP A 101 5.63 -23.16 14.86
C ASP A 101 6.30 -21.96 15.54
N HIS A 102 7.42 -21.46 15.01
CA HIS A 102 8.17 -20.35 15.61
C HIS A 102 7.31 -19.09 15.70
N GLY A 103 6.47 -18.81 14.71
CA GLY A 103 5.55 -17.67 14.71
C GLY A 103 4.60 -17.68 15.90
N SER A 104 4.09 -18.85 16.30
CA SER A 104 3.26 -19.01 17.50
C SER A 104 4.04 -18.73 18.77
N ALA A 105 5.26 -19.27 18.89
CA ALA A 105 6.14 -19.05 20.03
C ALA A 105 6.59 -17.57 20.15
N LEU A 106 6.87 -16.92 19.02
CA LEU A 106 7.22 -15.50 18.96
C LEU A 106 6.05 -14.61 19.34
N CYS A 107 4.83 -14.89 18.86
CA CYS A 107 3.61 -14.21 19.29
C CYS A 107 3.43 -14.27 20.82
N ALA A 108 3.56 -15.46 21.41
CA ALA A 108 3.44 -15.64 22.86
C ALA A 108 4.50 -14.84 23.63
N ARG A 109 5.74 -14.80 23.13
CA ARG A 109 6.83 -14.04 23.73
C ARG A 109 6.62 -12.53 23.65
N VAL A 110 6.19 -12.02 22.50
CA VAL A 110 5.88 -10.59 22.30
C VAL A 110 4.80 -10.13 23.29
N VAL A 111 3.77 -10.96 23.51
CA VAL A 111 2.73 -10.67 24.51
C VAL A 111 3.29 -10.70 25.92
N ALA A 112 4.07 -11.73 26.28
CA ALA A 112 4.66 -11.85 27.61
C ALA A 112 5.63 -10.69 27.93
N GLY A 113 6.39 -10.21 26.94
CA GLY A 113 7.30 -9.08 27.07
C GLY A 113 6.62 -7.70 27.00
N GLY A 114 5.32 -7.65 26.69
CA GLY A 114 4.55 -6.41 26.64
C GLY A 114 4.94 -5.46 25.50
N ALA A 115 5.63 -5.92 24.46
CA ALA A 115 6.12 -5.06 23.38
C ALA A 115 4.98 -4.32 22.65
N SER A 116 3.79 -4.93 22.55
CA SER A 116 2.60 -4.28 21.97
C SER A 116 2.08 -3.08 22.78
N PHE A 117 2.44 -2.95 24.05
CA PHE A 117 2.09 -1.78 24.88
C PHE A 117 3.02 -0.60 24.65
N ALA A 118 4.21 -0.82 24.07
CA ALA A 118 5.17 0.24 23.75
C ALA A 118 4.85 0.99 22.45
N GLU A 119 3.78 0.60 21.75
CA GLU A 119 3.39 1.22 20.49
C GLU A 119 2.97 2.67 20.65
N LEU A 120 3.43 3.53 19.74
CA LEU A 120 3.26 4.98 19.84
C LEU A 120 1.96 5.45 19.19
N SER A 121 1.49 4.78 18.14
CA SER A 121 0.28 5.15 17.41
C SER A 121 -0.79 4.06 17.40
N ASP A 122 -2.02 4.46 17.14
CA ASP A 122 -3.13 3.53 16.95
C ASP A 122 -2.90 2.62 15.74
N LEU A 123 -2.35 3.15 14.65
CA LEU A 123 -2.02 2.35 13.47
C LEU A 123 -1.01 1.24 13.82
N GLN A 124 0.01 1.60 14.59
CA GLN A 124 1.03 0.69 15.10
C GLN A 124 0.44 -0.40 16.00
N ARG A 125 -0.47 -0.04 16.92
CA ARG A 125 -1.22 -1.00 17.75
C ARG A 125 -2.10 -1.91 16.92
N ALA A 126 -2.70 -1.41 15.85
CA ALA A 126 -3.56 -2.18 14.96
C ALA A 126 -2.79 -3.23 14.18
N GLU A 127 -1.61 -2.88 13.68
CA GLU A 127 -0.69 -3.82 13.05
C GLU A 127 -0.26 -4.93 14.01
N ALA A 128 0.18 -4.55 15.22
CA ALA A 128 0.56 -5.49 16.26
C ALA A 128 -0.58 -6.45 16.61
N GLY A 129 -1.78 -5.90 16.85
CA GLY A 129 -2.98 -6.68 17.12
C GLY A 129 -3.34 -7.64 15.98
N ARG A 130 -3.19 -7.22 14.71
CA ARG A 130 -3.40 -8.08 13.54
C ARG A 130 -2.42 -9.25 13.52
N LEU A 131 -1.12 -8.98 13.66
CA LEU A 131 -0.08 -10.01 13.64
C LEU A 131 -0.30 -11.05 14.74
N LEU A 132 -0.59 -10.61 15.96
CA LEU A 132 -0.83 -11.50 17.09
C LEU A 132 -2.16 -12.28 16.97
N ALA A 133 -3.17 -11.71 16.30
CA ALA A 133 -4.44 -12.38 16.05
C ALA A 133 -4.29 -13.57 15.07
N ARG A 134 -3.29 -13.55 14.17
CA ARG A 134 -3.01 -14.67 13.23
C ARG A 134 -2.65 -15.98 13.94
N ARG A 135 -2.23 -15.92 15.20
CA ARG A 135 -1.97 -17.09 16.06
C ARG A 135 -2.87 -17.13 17.30
N GLY A 136 -3.97 -16.37 17.29
CA GLY A 136 -4.99 -16.41 18.34
C GLY A 136 -4.56 -15.82 19.70
N VAL A 137 -3.45 -15.07 19.77
CA VAL A 137 -2.89 -14.59 21.06
C VAL A 137 -3.38 -13.18 21.41
N ALA A 138 -3.83 -12.38 20.44
CA ALA A 138 -4.39 -11.05 20.71
C ALA A 138 -5.92 -11.03 20.80
N ARG A 139 -6.42 -10.29 21.80
CA ARG A 139 -7.82 -9.90 21.88
C ARG A 139 -8.08 -8.70 20.98
N GLN A 140 -9.22 -8.69 20.29
CA GLN A 140 -9.62 -7.52 19.51
C GLN A 140 -9.88 -6.31 20.43
N ASP A 141 -9.24 -5.19 20.11
CA ASP A 141 -9.48 -3.90 20.75
C ASP A 141 -10.56 -3.12 19.96
N ALA A 142 -11.78 -3.11 20.49
CA ALA A 142 -12.92 -2.45 19.87
C ALA A 142 -12.78 -0.91 19.88
N ASP A 143 -12.16 -0.35 20.91
CA ASP A 143 -11.97 1.10 21.04
C ASP A 143 -10.92 1.59 20.04
N LEU A 144 -9.82 0.86 19.89
CA LEU A 144 -8.84 1.10 18.84
C LEU A 144 -9.49 1.05 17.46
N ARG A 145 -10.23 -0.02 17.16
CA ARG A 145 -10.94 -0.15 15.87
C ARG A 145 -11.91 0.99 15.62
N ARG A 146 -12.61 1.49 16.65
CA ARG A 146 -13.47 2.66 16.54
C ARG A 146 -12.67 3.91 16.18
N ARG A 147 -11.59 4.23 16.91
CA ARG A 147 -10.74 5.41 16.63
C ARG A 147 -10.15 5.40 15.21
N LEU A 148 -9.75 4.24 14.71
CA LEU A 148 -9.27 4.10 13.32
C LEU A 148 -10.37 4.39 12.30
N ARG A 149 -11.60 3.89 12.52
CA ARG A 149 -12.75 4.19 11.65
C ARG A 149 -13.14 5.66 11.72
N ASP A 150 -13.10 6.26 12.91
CA ASP A 150 -13.39 7.68 13.10
C ASP A 150 -12.38 8.55 12.34
N PHE A 151 -11.09 8.22 12.41
CA PHE A 151 -10.06 8.88 11.60
C PHE A 151 -10.30 8.68 10.10
N ALA A 152 -10.57 7.45 9.67
CA ALA A 152 -10.78 7.14 8.26
C ALA A 152 -12.03 7.82 7.67
N GLY A 153 -13.06 8.06 8.49
CA GLY A 153 -14.28 8.78 8.14
C GLY A 153 -14.22 10.30 8.34
N ALA A 154 -13.13 10.84 8.92
CA ALA A 154 -13.00 12.27 9.18
C ALA A 154 -12.96 13.03 7.84
N ARG A 155 -13.92 13.95 7.64
CA ARG A 155 -14.19 14.60 6.35
C ARG A 155 -13.17 15.67 5.94
N GLU A 156 -12.29 16.10 6.84
CA GLU A 156 -11.34 17.18 6.61
C GLU A 156 -9.90 16.62 6.68
N GLY A 157 -9.33 16.18 5.55
CA GLY A 157 -7.92 15.78 5.54
C GLY A 157 -7.38 15.12 4.28
N PHE A 158 -8.23 14.44 3.50
CA PHE A 158 -7.76 13.56 2.42
C PHE A 158 -7.83 14.17 1.01
N ALA A 159 -8.59 15.26 0.85
CA ALA A 159 -8.62 16.05 -0.39
C ALA A 159 -7.47 17.07 -0.48
N VAL A 160 -6.42 16.95 0.34
CA VAL A 160 -5.27 17.88 0.37
C VAL A 160 -3.96 17.09 0.48
N PRO A 161 -2.82 17.63 0.00
CA PRO A 161 -1.56 16.92 0.07
C PRO A 161 -1.10 16.77 1.53
N ASN A 162 -1.30 15.59 2.10
CA ASN A 162 -0.79 15.19 3.41
C ASN A 162 -0.33 13.74 3.33
N ARG A 163 0.96 13.56 2.97
CA ARG A 163 1.53 12.24 2.73
C ARG A 163 1.32 11.31 3.92
N LYS A 164 1.57 11.77 5.15
CA LYS A 164 1.41 10.91 6.33
C LYS A 164 -0.03 10.42 6.49
N ALA A 165 -1.02 11.33 6.45
CA ALA A 165 -2.42 10.94 6.58
C ALA A 165 -2.87 10.01 5.46
N ALA A 166 -2.37 10.23 4.23
CA ALA A 166 -2.66 9.40 3.07
C ALA A 166 -2.31 7.92 3.29
N TYR A 167 -1.05 7.63 3.64
CA TYR A 167 -0.60 6.25 3.90
C TYR A 167 -1.23 5.67 5.19
N GLU A 168 -1.53 6.50 6.20
CA GLU A 168 -2.25 6.01 7.38
C GLU A 168 -3.68 5.57 7.02
N LEU A 169 -4.38 6.27 6.13
CA LEU A 169 -5.71 5.90 5.67
C LEU A 169 -5.71 4.55 4.95
N THR A 170 -4.82 4.35 3.97
CA THR A 170 -4.73 3.09 3.23
C THR A 170 -4.35 1.93 4.15
N HIS A 171 -3.40 2.13 5.06
CA HIS A 171 -3.01 1.11 6.04
C HIS A 171 -4.12 0.77 7.05
N ILE A 172 -4.95 1.73 7.46
CA ILE A 172 -6.15 1.44 8.27
C ILE A 172 -7.05 0.45 7.54
N VAL A 173 -7.32 0.70 6.25
CA VAL A 173 -8.13 -0.20 5.44
C VAL A 173 -7.48 -1.57 5.31
N PHE A 174 -6.16 -1.63 5.05
CA PHE A 174 -5.42 -2.88 4.99
C PHE A 174 -5.52 -3.68 6.30
N TYR A 175 -5.42 -3.04 7.46
CA TYR A 175 -5.45 -3.75 8.75
C TYR A 175 -6.87 -4.16 9.16
N LEU A 176 -7.86 -3.31 8.91
CA LEU A 176 -9.27 -3.63 9.18
C LEU A 176 -9.75 -4.79 8.29
N SER A 177 -9.38 -4.77 7.01
CA SER A 177 -9.72 -5.83 6.04
C SER A 177 -8.86 -7.09 6.15
N ASP A 178 -7.84 -7.08 7.01
CA ASP A 178 -6.82 -8.15 7.05
C ASP A 178 -6.22 -8.43 5.66
N TYR A 179 -5.77 -7.35 5.01
CA TYR A 179 -5.29 -7.31 3.63
C TYR A 179 -6.27 -7.96 2.63
N GLY A 180 -7.55 -7.58 2.74
CA GLY A 180 -8.61 -8.05 1.84
C GLY A 180 -9.23 -9.40 2.19
N ARG A 181 -8.84 -10.05 3.29
CA ARG A 181 -9.43 -11.33 3.73
C ARG A 181 -10.83 -11.20 4.34
N ARG A 182 -11.23 -10.00 4.75
CA ARG A 182 -12.56 -9.71 5.30
C ARG A 182 -13.03 -8.30 4.97
N ASP A 183 -14.33 -8.09 5.04
CA ASP A 183 -14.93 -6.76 4.93
C ASP A 183 -14.48 -5.86 6.11
N PRO A 184 -13.84 -4.71 5.84
CA PRO A 184 -13.43 -3.74 6.87
C PRO A 184 -14.61 -3.01 7.55
N CYS A 185 -15.83 -3.09 6.97
CA CYS A 185 -17.04 -2.38 7.40
C CYS A 185 -16.81 -0.87 7.47
N LEU A 186 -16.34 -0.27 6.36
CA LEU A 186 -16.10 1.17 6.26
C LEU A 186 -17.42 1.94 6.11
N CYS A 187 -17.47 3.16 6.65
CA CYS A 187 -18.60 4.05 6.37
C CYS A 187 -18.48 4.67 4.97
N PRO A 188 -19.59 5.17 4.39
CA PRO A 188 -19.57 5.82 3.08
C PRO A 188 -18.58 6.98 2.99
N GLU A 189 -18.38 7.73 4.08
CA GLU A 189 -17.42 8.83 4.16
C GLU A 189 -15.98 8.37 3.93
N THR A 190 -15.60 7.18 4.39
CA THR A 190 -14.26 6.64 4.15
C THR A 190 -14.04 6.34 2.67
N ILE A 191 -15.05 5.82 1.97
CA ILE A 191 -14.97 5.59 0.51
C ILE A 191 -14.80 6.92 -0.23
N VAL A 192 -15.55 7.94 0.18
CA VAL A 192 -15.40 9.32 -0.29
C VAL A 192 -14.00 9.87 -0.06
N ASN A 193 -13.40 9.60 1.10
CA ASN A 193 -12.04 10.02 1.42
C ASN A 193 -10.98 9.27 0.59
N LEU A 194 -11.19 7.97 0.31
CA LEU A 194 -10.33 7.19 -0.59
C LEU A 194 -10.42 7.71 -2.04
N ASP A 195 -11.61 8.09 -2.51
CA ASP A 195 -11.82 8.70 -3.83
C ASP A 195 -11.06 10.05 -3.95
N ASP A 196 -11.23 10.94 -2.96
CA ASP A 196 -10.49 12.21 -2.90
C ASP A 196 -8.96 11.96 -2.88
N LEU A 197 -8.50 10.94 -2.14
CA LEU A 197 -7.10 10.58 -2.06
C LEU A 197 -6.55 10.00 -3.37
N GLY A 198 -7.35 9.22 -4.10
CA GLY A 198 -7.04 8.72 -5.43
C GLY A 198 -6.84 9.87 -6.42
N LEU A 199 -7.70 10.88 -6.37
CA LEU A 199 -7.52 12.11 -7.18
C LEU A 199 -6.26 12.89 -6.81
N VAL A 200 -5.94 13.02 -5.51
CA VAL A 200 -4.67 13.60 -5.04
C VAL A 200 -3.48 12.83 -5.63
N ALA A 201 -3.46 11.51 -5.47
CA ALA A 201 -2.36 10.66 -5.92
C ALA A 201 -2.20 10.70 -7.44
N LEU A 202 -3.29 10.64 -8.20
CA LEU A 202 -3.28 10.71 -9.67
C LEU A 202 -2.75 12.07 -10.17
N LEU A 203 -3.23 13.18 -9.61
CA LEU A 203 -2.83 14.53 -10.03
C LEU A 203 -1.39 14.88 -9.60
N ASP A 204 -0.88 14.24 -8.57
CA ASP A 204 0.52 14.33 -8.14
C ASP A 204 1.43 13.30 -8.82
N GLN A 205 0.85 12.34 -9.55
CA GLN A 205 1.52 11.19 -10.17
C GLN A 205 2.26 10.30 -9.16
N ASP A 206 1.74 10.24 -7.93
CA ASP A 206 2.18 9.31 -6.89
C ASP A 206 1.54 7.94 -7.14
N HIS A 207 2.18 7.15 -8.00
CA HIS A 207 1.72 5.80 -8.38
C HIS A 207 1.79 4.79 -7.22
N ASP A 208 2.58 5.07 -6.20
CA ASP A 208 2.66 4.25 -4.98
C ASP A 208 1.36 4.38 -4.20
N LEU A 209 1.03 5.63 -3.85
CA LEU A 209 -0.19 5.95 -3.15
C LEU A 209 -1.43 5.59 -3.98
N LEU A 210 -1.42 5.84 -5.30
CA LEU A 210 -2.55 5.50 -6.17
C LEU A 210 -2.81 3.99 -6.18
N ALA A 211 -1.76 3.17 -6.17
CA ALA A 211 -1.89 1.72 -6.07
C ALA A 211 -2.47 1.28 -4.72
N GLU A 212 -2.01 1.88 -3.61
CA GLU A 212 -2.58 1.61 -2.29
C GLU A 212 -4.05 2.01 -2.17
N VAL A 213 -4.45 3.16 -2.74
CA VAL A 213 -5.85 3.59 -2.78
C VAL A 213 -6.70 2.59 -3.55
N CYS A 214 -6.23 2.14 -4.73
CA CYS A 214 -6.94 1.12 -5.51
C CYS A 214 -7.10 -0.19 -4.74
N LEU A 215 -6.06 -0.66 -4.04
CA LEU A 215 -6.12 -1.83 -3.17
C LEU A 215 -7.10 -1.62 -2.00
N ALA A 216 -7.06 -0.46 -1.35
CA ALA A 216 -7.93 -0.14 -0.23
C ALA A 216 -9.40 -0.11 -0.63
N LEU A 217 -9.73 0.51 -1.77
CA LEU A 217 -11.08 0.48 -2.34
C LEU A 217 -11.53 -0.96 -2.61
N ARG A 218 -10.69 -1.77 -3.26
CA ARG A 218 -11.01 -3.18 -3.54
C ARG A 218 -11.23 -4.00 -2.27
N PHE A 219 -10.38 -3.83 -1.25
CA PHE A 219 -10.54 -4.52 0.03
C PHE A 219 -11.79 -4.08 0.79
N ALA A 220 -12.28 -2.88 0.54
CA ALA A 220 -13.56 -2.39 1.04
C ALA A 220 -14.76 -2.82 0.17
N GLY A 221 -14.55 -3.61 -0.88
CA GLY A 221 -15.60 -4.02 -1.82
C GLY A 221 -16.07 -2.91 -2.77
N ALA A 222 -15.35 -1.79 -2.82
CA ALA A 222 -15.58 -0.71 -3.79
C ALA A 222 -14.74 -0.93 -5.06
N GLU A 223 -15.22 -0.40 -6.18
CA GLU A 223 -14.49 -0.44 -7.45
C GLU A 223 -13.73 0.88 -7.65
N PRO A 224 -12.37 0.85 -7.76
CA PRO A 224 -11.61 2.00 -8.23
C PRO A 224 -11.97 2.35 -9.67
N ASP A 225 -11.81 3.61 -10.06
CA ASP A 225 -11.98 3.98 -11.46
C ASP A 225 -10.97 3.22 -12.35
N PRO A 226 -11.41 2.61 -13.47
CA PRO A 226 -10.53 1.82 -14.32
C PRO A 226 -9.32 2.60 -14.85
N PHE A 227 -9.44 3.91 -15.04
CA PHE A 227 -8.33 4.74 -15.49
C PHE A 227 -7.17 4.75 -14.49
N TRP A 228 -7.46 4.80 -13.19
CA TRP A 228 -6.43 4.82 -12.14
C TRP A 228 -5.59 3.54 -12.18
N GLU A 229 -6.25 2.40 -12.36
CA GLU A 229 -5.57 1.11 -12.43
C GLU A 229 -4.79 0.93 -13.73
N ILE A 230 -5.24 1.56 -14.83
CA ILE A 230 -4.50 1.62 -16.09
C ILE A 230 -3.21 2.43 -15.90
N GLU A 231 -3.27 3.58 -15.23
CA GLU A 231 -2.09 4.40 -14.93
C GLU A 231 -1.09 3.64 -14.03
N VAL A 232 -1.57 2.99 -12.97
CA VAL A 232 -0.74 2.14 -12.11
C VAL A 232 -0.08 1.01 -12.91
N ALA A 233 -0.82 0.32 -13.78
CA ALA A 233 -0.27 -0.74 -14.63
C ALA A 233 0.76 -0.22 -15.64
N GLY A 234 0.52 0.97 -16.21
CA GLY A 234 1.46 1.66 -17.08
C GLY A 234 2.77 1.98 -16.36
N ALA A 235 2.66 2.58 -15.17
CA ALA A 235 3.81 2.91 -14.34
C ALA A 235 4.63 1.68 -13.94
N HIS A 236 3.97 0.60 -13.50
CA HIS A 236 4.66 -0.65 -13.15
C HIS A 236 5.46 -1.22 -14.33
N ARG A 237 4.85 -1.27 -15.53
CA ARG A 237 5.50 -1.80 -16.73
C ARG A 237 6.66 -0.94 -17.23
N ALA A 238 6.61 0.36 -16.96
CA ALA A 238 7.65 1.31 -17.35
C ALA A 238 8.88 1.28 -16.43
N MET A 239 8.78 0.71 -15.23
CA MET A 239 9.91 0.61 -14.30
C MET A 239 11.00 -0.32 -14.81
N LEU A 240 12.24 0.05 -14.51
CA LEU A 240 13.43 -0.66 -14.94
C LEU A 240 14.09 -1.35 -13.74
N SER A 241 14.41 -2.63 -13.92
CA SER A 241 15.27 -3.40 -13.02
C SER A 241 16.71 -3.35 -13.54
N LEU A 242 17.58 -2.66 -12.81
CA LEU A 242 18.96 -2.37 -13.22
C LEU A 242 19.95 -3.13 -12.32
N PRO A 243 20.98 -3.80 -12.90
CA PRO A 243 22.04 -4.39 -12.11
C PRO A 243 22.89 -3.29 -11.48
N LEU A 244 23.37 -3.54 -10.26
CA LEU A 244 24.31 -2.67 -9.56
C LEU A 244 25.60 -3.41 -9.24
N GLN A 245 26.70 -2.65 -9.14
CA GLN A 245 27.98 -3.15 -8.64
C GLN A 245 28.13 -2.92 -7.13
N GLU A 246 27.42 -1.92 -6.58
CA GLU A 246 27.40 -1.55 -5.16
C GLU A 246 25.94 -1.38 -4.70
N PRO A 247 25.61 -1.56 -3.41
CA PRO A 247 24.27 -1.31 -2.90
C PRO A 247 23.78 0.08 -3.32
N ALA A 248 22.60 0.14 -3.95
CA ALA A 248 21.96 1.43 -4.15
C ALA A 248 21.61 2.01 -2.78
N GLY A 249 21.62 3.34 -2.68
CA GLY A 249 20.86 4.01 -1.63
C GLY A 249 19.35 3.82 -1.85
N THR A 250 18.56 4.88 -1.67
CA THR A 250 17.12 4.79 -1.92
C THR A 250 16.80 4.55 -3.41
N ASP A 251 15.87 3.63 -3.66
CA ASP A 251 15.36 3.31 -4.99
C ASP A 251 13.83 3.22 -5.03
N ASP A 252 13.28 2.93 -6.22
CA ASP A 252 11.84 2.91 -6.46
C ASP A 252 11.22 1.52 -6.18
N TYR A 253 11.83 0.75 -5.27
CA TYR A 253 11.36 -0.61 -4.96
C TYR A 253 9.98 -0.65 -4.34
N HIS A 254 9.67 0.24 -3.39
CA HIS A 254 8.36 0.24 -2.73
C HIS A 254 7.24 0.47 -3.76
N VAL A 255 7.34 1.53 -4.57
CA VAL A 255 6.36 1.80 -5.63
C VAL A 255 6.27 0.65 -6.63
N TRP A 256 7.39 0.01 -6.97
CA TRP A 256 7.39 -1.17 -7.84
C TRP A 256 6.65 -2.36 -7.21
N LEU A 257 6.87 -2.61 -5.93
CA LEU A 257 6.21 -3.67 -5.18
C LEU A 257 4.71 -3.41 -5.05
N THR A 258 4.31 -2.21 -4.62
CA THR A 258 2.90 -1.82 -4.42
C THR A 258 2.11 -1.83 -5.72
N THR A 259 2.66 -1.25 -6.79
CA THR A 259 2.00 -1.27 -8.11
C THR A 259 1.88 -2.69 -8.64
N GLY A 260 2.91 -3.53 -8.47
CA GLY A 260 2.87 -4.94 -8.83
C GLY A 260 1.86 -5.72 -7.99
N TRP A 261 1.71 -5.41 -6.70
CA TRP A 261 0.72 -6.00 -5.81
C TRP A 261 -0.70 -5.77 -6.31
N LEU A 262 -1.06 -4.54 -6.71
CA LEU A 262 -2.36 -4.26 -7.32
C LEU A 262 -2.58 -5.13 -8.57
N LEU A 263 -1.58 -5.21 -9.45
CA LEU A 263 -1.68 -6.02 -10.68
C LEU A 263 -1.92 -7.49 -10.34
N ARG A 264 -1.16 -8.07 -9.41
CA ARG A 264 -1.33 -9.46 -8.97
C ARG A 264 -2.68 -9.70 -8.29
N HIS A 265 -3.14 -8.76 -7.47
CA HIS A 265 -4.46 -8.83 -6.84
C HIS A 265 -5.59 -8.85 -7.89
N LYS A 266 -5.42 -8.14 -9.01
CA LYS A 266 -6.33 -8.19 -10.17
C LYS A 266 -6.15 -9.43 -11.06
N GLY A 267 -5.28 -10.38 -10.69
CA GLY A 267 -4.94 -11.53 -11.51
C GLY A 267 -4.15 -11.19 -12.77
N MET A 268 -3.58 -9.98 -12.85
CA MET A 268 -2.69 -9.60 -13.94
C MET A 268 -1.27 -10.09 -13.64
N ARG A 269 -0.46 -10.23 -14.69
CA ARG A 269 0.95 -10.52 -14.54
C ARG A 269 1.69 -9.27 -14.06
N ALA A 270 2.64 -9.46 -13.15
CA ALA A 270 3.52 -8.42 -12.61
C ALA A 270 4.91 -9.00 -12.36
N PHE A 271 5.92 -8.14 -12.20
CA PHE A 271 7.30 -8.53 -11.89
C PHE A 271 8.02 -9.37 -12.97
N GLU A 272 7.46 -9.49 -14.18
CA GLU A 272 8.06 -10.29 -15.27
C GLU A 272 9.44 -9.79 -15.71
N ASN A 273 9.68 -8.49 -15.59
CA ASN A 273 10.92 -7.84 -15.98
C ASN A 273 11.93 -7.73 -14.82
N ALA A 274 11.64 -8.34 -13.66
CA ALA A 274 12.56 -8.34 -12.54
C ALA A 274 13.81 -9.11 -12.94
N ARG A 275 14.96 -8.43 -12.99
CA ARG A 275 16.23 -9.13 -13.11
C ARG A 275 16.49 -9.90 -11.82
N THR A 276 16.98 -11.12 -11.96
CA THR A 276 17.21 -12.02 -10.83
C THR A 276 18.70 -12.27 -10.64
N GLY A 277 19.18 -12.14 -9.39
CA GLY A 277 20.57 -12.35 -9.01
C GLY A 277 21.39 -11.05 -8.97
N GLY A 278 22.26 -10.93 -7.96
CA GLY A 278 23.10 -9.75 -7.73
C GLY A 278 22.34 -8.53 -7.16
N LEU A 279 23.08 -7.46 -6.86
CA LEU A 279 22.53 -6.20 -6.38
C LEU A 279 21.65 -5.57 -7.47
N LEU A 280 20.47 -5.09 -7.09
CA LEU A 280 19.45 -4.61 -8.03
C LEU A 280 18.88 -3.27 -7.56
N ALA A 281 18.80 -2.31 -8.48
CA ALA A 281 18.01 -1.09 -8.31
C ALA A 281 16.73 -1.18 -9.14
N ILE A 282 15.65 -0.69 -8.57
CA ILE A 282 14.43 -0.37 -9.32
C ILE A 282 14.38 1.12 -9.58
N ARG A 283 14.11 1.50 -10.83
CA ARG A 283 13.99 2.91 -11.24
C ARG A 283 12.69 3.14 -11.99
N ALA A 284 11.89 4.09 -11.51
CA ALA A 284 10.78 4.64 -12.24
C ALA A 284 11.27 5.61 -13.31
N LEU A 285 10.53 5.71 -14.42
CA LEU A 285 10.75 6.79 -15.39
C LEU A 285 10.44 8.13 -14.73
N ARG A 286 11.18 9.18 -15.11
CA ARG A 286 10.95 10.53 -14.59
C ARG A 286 9.52 10.97 -14.89
N GLN A 287 8.78 11.27 -13.84
CA GLN A 287 7.42 11.78 -13.94
C GLN A 287 7.42 13.24 -14.41
N PRO A 288 6.43 13.66 -15.22
CA PRO A 288 6.22 15.06 -15.52
C PRO A 288 5.88 15.88 -14.25
N PRO A 289 5.86 17.22 -14.34
CA PRO A 289 5.55 18.05 -13.19
C PRO A 289 4.12 17.80 -12.67
N SER A 290 3.99 17.63 -11.36
CA SER A 290 2.70 17.50 -10.66
C SER A 290 1.72 18.62 -11.05
N ILE A 291 0.52 18.22 -11.47
CA ILE A 291 -0.60 19.12 -11.75
C ILE A 291 -1.08 19.72 -10.43
N LEU A 292 -1.11 18.89 -9.38
CA LEU A 292 -1.51 19.28 -8.04
C LEU A 292 -0.65 20.42 -7.47
N ARG A 293 0.67 20.39 -7.73
CA ARG A 293 1.59 21.47 -7.35
C ARG A 293 1.23 22.79 -8.02
N GLN A 294 0.87 22.75 -9.31
CA GLN A 294 0.47 23.95 -10.06
C GLN A 294 -0.86 24.51 -9.54
N MET A 295 -1.85 23.65 -9.30
CA MET A 295 -3.12 24.02 -8.68
C MET A 295 -2.90 24.66 -7.30
N SER A 296 -2.11 24.01 -6.44
CA SER A 296 -1.80 24.50 -5.09
C SER A 296 -1.10 25.86 -5.12
N HIS A 297 -0.13 26.04 -6.03
CA HIS A 297 0.58 27.31 -6.16
C HIS A 297 -0.32 28.46 -6.60
N ARG A 298 -1.29 28.21 -7.49
CA ARG A 298 -2.30 29.21 -7.87
C ARG A 298 -3.21 29.59 -6.72
N LEU A 299 -3.77 28.59 -6.02
CA LEU A 299 -4.60 28.82 -4.85
C LEU A 299 -3.85 29.60 -3.76
N TYR A 300 -2.58 29.28 -3.54
CA TYR A 300 -1.74 30.01 -2.59
C TYR A 300 -1.62 31.50 -2.97
N LYS A 301 -1.38 31.82 -4.25
CA LYS A 301 -1.32 33.20 -4.74
C LYS A 301 -2.64 33.96 -4.62
N GLN A 302 -3.77 33.27 -4.66
CA GLN A 302 -5.09 33.89 -4.51
C GLN A 302 -5.41 34.30 -3.05
N GLY A 303 -4.71 33.77 -2.04
CA GLY A 303 -4.92 34.17 -0.64
C GLY A 303 -6.36 34.00 -0.17
N GLU A 304 -6.97 35.05 0.37
CA GLU A 304 -8.39 35.07 0.79
C GLU A 304 -9.37 35.02 -0.39
N ALA A 305 -8.91 35.31 -1.62
CA ALA A 305 -9.73 35.29 -2.83
C ALA A 305 -9.87 33.88 -3.46
N ARG A 306 -9.41 32.82 -2.78
CA ARG A 306 -9.56 31.42 -3.22
C ARG A 306 -11.03 31.09 -3.49
N ARG A 307 -11.27 30.34 -4.56
CA ARG A 307 -12.61 29.91 -4.98
C ARG A 307 -12.67 28.40 -5.14
N ALA A 308 -13.82 27.81 -4.83
CA ALA A 308 -14.12 26.39 -5.04
C ALA A 308 -14.67 26.10 -6.44
N ASN A 309 -14.72 27.11 -7.32
CA ASN A 309 -15.23 26.92 -8.67
C ASN A 309 -14.18 26.22 -9.53
N TRP A 310 -14.40 24.92 -9.76
CA TRP A 310 -13.53 24.10 -10.58
C TRP A 310 -13.43 24.62 -12.02
N SER A 311 -14.55 24.96 -12.67
CA SER A 311 -14.55 25.47 -14.05
C SER A 311 -13.64 26.70 -14.21
N ALA A 312 -13.73 27.65 -13.28
CA ALA A 312 -12.87 28.83 -13.29
C ALA A 312 -11.38 28.48 -13.11
N MET A 313 -11.06 27.57 -12.18
CA MET A 313 -9.67 27.10 -12.00
C MET A 313 -9.16 26.36 -13.24
N LYS A 314 -10.00 25.55 -13.87
CA LYS A 314 -9.67 24.81 -15.09
C LYS A 314 -9.30 25.76 -16.23
N ASP A 315 -10.13 26.78 -16.48
CA ASP A 315 -9.88 27.80 -17.52
C ASP A 315 -8.54 28.53 -17.30
N GLU A 316 -8.16 28.73 -16.03
CA GLU A 316 -6.87 29.31 -15.66
C GLU A 316 -5.68 28.35 -15.86
N LEU A 317 -5.87 27.05 -15.65
CA LEU A 317 -4.81 26.04 -15.71
C LEU A 317 -4.51 25.58 -17.13
N ILE A 318 -5.54 25.35 -17.96
CA ILE A 318 -5.40 24.81 -19.32
C ILE A 318 -4.30 25.53 -20.13
N PRO A 319 -4.23 26.88 -20.17
CA PRO A 319 -3.25 27.58 -21.00
C PRO A 319 -1.79 27.38 -20.58
N VAL A 320 -1.52 26.93 -19.35
CA VAL A 320 -0.15 26.76 -18.82
C VAL A 320 0.29 25.30 -18.71
N LEU A 321 -0.64 24.35 -18.89
CA LEU A 321 -0.34 22.93 -18.84
C LEU A 321 0.27 22.46 -20.17
N LYS A 322 1.22 21.54 -20.07
CA LYS A 322 1.71 20.79 -21.23
C LYS A 322 0.59 19.86 -21.75
N PRO A 323 0.61 19.45 -23.03
CA PRO A 323 -0.41 18.58 -23.61
C PRO A 323 -0.70 17.32 -22.79
N ASP A 324 0.34 16.60 -22.34
CA ASP A 324 0.16 15.37 -21.54
C ASP A 324 -0.50 15.66 -20.18
N SER A 325 -0.13 16.76 -19.53
CA SER A 325 -0.74 17.18 -18.26
C SER A 325 -2.19 17.62 -18.43
N HIS A 326 -2.54 18.20 -19.59
CA HIS A 326 -3.92 18.55 -19.92
C HIS A 326 -4.78 17.30 -20.14
N ASP A 327 -4.25 16.30 -20.84
CA ASP A 327 -4.93 15.01 -21.04
C ASP A 327 -5.15 14.29 -19.71
N LEU A 328 -4.11 14.19 -18.87
CA LEU A 328 -4.22 13.62 -17.52
C LEU A 328 -5.26 14.35 -16.67
N LEU A 329 -5.28 15.69 -16.67
CA LEU A 329 -6.27 16.47 -15.92
C LEU A 329 -7.69 16.19 -16.40
N THR A 330 -7.89 16.09 -17.72
CA THR A 330 -9.20 15.79 -18.32
C THR A 330 -9.68 14.39 -17.95
N LYS A 331 -8.76 13.41 -17.89
CA LYS A 331 -9.08 12.04 -17.47
C LYS A 331 -9.33 11.96 -15.96
N ALA A 332 -8.56 12.68 -15.13
CA ALA A 332 -8.80 12.79 -13.70
C ALA A 332 -10.20 13.35 -13.39
N GLU A 333 -10.61 14.41 -14.09
CA GLU A 333 -11.95 15.00 -13.98
C GLU A 333 -13.07 13.99 -14.32
N ARG A 334 -12.84 13.11 -15.30
CA ARG A 334 -13.81 12.08 -15.69
C ARG A 334 -13.81 10.86 -14.78
N SER A 335 -12.72 10.60 -14.07
CA SER A 335 -12.55 9.43 -13.21
C SER A 335 -13.30 9.50 -11.88
N SER A 336 -13.88 10.65 -11.54
CA SER A 336 -14.77 10.77 -10.38
C SER A 336 -15.90 11.75 -10.66
N PRO A 337 -17.18 11.37 -10.45
CA PRO A 337 -18.31 12.29 -10.58
C PRO A 337 -18.26 13.42 -9.54
N ARG A 338 -17.42 13.27 -8.50
CA ARG A 338 -17.24 14.21 -7.40
C ARG A 338 -16.04 15.14 -7.60
N PHE A 339 -15.41 15.16 -8.78
CA PHE A 339 -14.20 15.96 -9.00
C PHE A 339 -14.34 17.44 -8.58
N ALA A 340 -15.49 18.06 -8.85
CA ALA A 340 -15.76 19.43 -8.42
C ALA A 340 -15.86 19.57 -6.89
N GLU A 341 -16.44 18.59 -6.19
CA GLU A 341 -16.50 18.55 -4.72
C GLU A 341 -15.11 18.33 -4.12
N PHE A 342 -14.33 17.42 -4.70
CA PHE A 342 -12.93 17.22 -4.37
C PHE A 342 -12.17 18.54 -4.49
N PHE A 343 -12.31 19.25 -5.62
CA PHE A 343 -11.65 20.53 -5.83
C PHE A 343 -12.08 21.59 -4.81
N ALA A 344 -13.37 21.65 -4.48
CA ALA A 344 -13.87 22.56 -3.45
C ALA A 344 -13.20 22.35 -2.09
N ARG A 345 -12.96 21.09 -1.70
CA ARG A 345 -12.21 20.72 -0.48
C ARG A 345 -10.73 21.04 -0.61
N PHE A 346 -10.12 20.70 -1.75
CA PHE A 346 -8.72 21.01 -2.05
C PHE A 346 -8.43 22.51 -2.02
N ALA A 347 -9.39 23.34 -2.44
CA ALA A 347 -9.26 24.79 -2.49
C ALA A 347 -9.13 25.44 -1.10
N ARG A 348 -9.57 24.77 -0.02
CA ARG A 348 -9.49 25.26 1.37
C ARG A 348 -9.94 26.73 1.47
N ILE A 349 -11.15 27.02 0.97
CA ILE A 349 -11.69 28.38 1.09
C ILE A 349 -11.77 28.72 2.58
N PRO A 350 -11.29 29.90 3.00
CA PRO A 350 -11.51 30.40 4.35
C PRO A 350 -13.00 30.32 4.71
N ARG A 351 -13.33 29.79 5.89
CA ARG A 351 -14.70 29.92 6.39
C ARG A 351 -14.97 31.41 6.57
N ALA A 352 -16.11 31.91 6.07
CA ALA A 352 -16.52 33.27 6.34
C ALA A 352 -16.57 33.46 7.87
N ALA A 353 -15.88 34.50 8.36
CA ALA A 353 -15.77 34.81 9.78
C ALA A 353 -17.13 35.19 10.39
#